data_AF-A0A7X8ZXD9-F1
#
_entry.id   AF-A0A7X8ZXD9-F1
#
_cell.length_a   1.000
_cell.length_b   1.000
_cell.length_c   1.000
_cell.angle_alpha   90.00
_cell.angle_beta   90.00
_cell.angle_gamma   90.00
#
_symmetry.space_group_name_H-M   'P 1'
#
loop_
_entity.id
_entity.type
_entity.pdbx_description
1 polymer ?
#
loop_
_entity_poly.entity_id
_entity_poly.type
_entity_poly.pdbx_seq_one_letter_code
_entity_poly.pdbx_strand_id
1 'polypeptide(L)'
;LLFLFISYPISVEKEKISFKLITLFFKNRVFLAICFFLFFQSAFEAIMNNWSVSYFTEHLKVDQKQALVALSFLVLGITLMRILTGGVFRKLSPKNLLRMTFVFLSVGAVCLLVQQPWAYYLNIFGLFLIGAGLSPGFPVMLGITGNMYKEISGTAFSFAMLIALSGNMIINYITGVLVNEYGVRSFIYVIIAEIIIMISLYMFIKKEKKTLS
;
A
#
# COMPACT_ATOMS: atom_id res chain seq x y z
N LEU A 1 -17.66 31.19 -6.56
CA LEU A 1 -19.13 31.08 -6.43
C LEU A 1 -19.55 29.90 -5.53
N LEU A 2 -19.08 28.66 -5.77
CA LEU A 2 -19.43 27.49 -4.91
C LEU A 2 -18.96 27.56 -3.44
N PHE A 3 -17.88 28.32 -3.14
CA PHE A 3 -17.35 28.47 -1.77
C PHE A 3 -18.09 29.50 -0.90
N LEU A 4 -19.00 30.30 -1.45
CA LEU A 4 -19.73 31.34 -0.70
C LEU A 4 -20.95 30.80 0.05
N PHE A 5 -21.44 29.60 -0.32
CA PHE A 5 -22.68 29.02 0.22
C PHE A 5 -22.46 27.84 1.18
N ILE A 6 -21.21 27.48 1.47
CA ILE A 6 -20.88 26.43 2.43
C ILE A 6 -20.53 27.10 3.75
N SER A 7 -21.44 27.05 4.73
CA SER A 7 -21.11 27.33 6.12
C SER A 7 -20.06 26.32 6.57
N TYR A 8 -18.83 26.79 6.81
CA TYR A 8 -17.78 25.96 7.39
C TYR A 8 -18.26 25.47 8.76
N PRO A 9 -18.25 24.14 9.03
CA PRO A 9 -18.45 23.66 10.39
C PRO A 9 -17.39 24.28 11.28
N ILE A 10 -17.79 24.64 12.50
CA ILE A 10 -16.92 25.19 13.54
C ILE A 10 -15.64 24.36 13.57
N SER A 11 -14.49 25.01 13.42
CA SER A 11 -13.18 24.36 13.43
C SER A 11 -13.08 23.53 14.70
N VAL A 12 -13.13 22.20 14.57
CA VAL A 12 -12.73 21.27 15.62
C VAL A 12 -11.39 21.77 16.12
N GLU A 13 -11.30 22.04 17.43
CA GLU A 13 -10.19 22.75 18.06
C GLU A 13 -8.84 22.32 17.46
N LYS A 14 -7.98 23.31 17.19
CA LYS A 14 -6.60 23.06 16.75
C LYS A 14 -5.94 22.10 17.75
N GLU A 15 -5.86 20.83 17.39
CA GLU A 15 -5.15 19.81 18.17
C GLU A 15 -3.74 20.35 18.45
N LYS A 16 -3.49 20.74 19.70
CA LYS A 16 -2.13 21.06 20.12
C LYS A 16 -1.38 19.73 20.11
N ILE A 17 -0.48 19.55 19.14
CA ILE A 17 0.42 18.39 19.06
C ILE A 17 1.15 18.31 20.41
N SER A 18 0.68 17.40 21.27
CA SER A 18 1.28 17.16 22.57
C SER A 18 2.21 15.97 22.43
N PHE A 19 3.47 16.11 22.86
CA PHE A 19 4.41 15.00 22.90
C PHE A 19 3.87 13.78 23.68
N LYS A 20 2.91 13.98 24.60
CA LYS A 20 2.19 12.89 25.29
C LYS A 20 1.39 11.98 24.34
N LEU A 21 0.85 12.51 23.24
CA LEU A 21 0.09 11.74 22.23
C LEU A 21 1.00 10.78 21.47
N ILE A 22 2.26 11.16 21.23
CA ILE A 22 3.24 10.28 20.57
C ILE A 22 3.50 9.05 21.46
N THR A 23 3.72 9.25 22.75
CA THR A 23 3.90 8.14 23.71
C THR A 23 2.67 7.22 23.77
N LEU A 24 1.46 7.79 23.67
CA LEU A 24 0.21 7.03 23.61
C LEU A 24 0.17 6.13 22.36
N PHE A 25 0.59 6.64 21.21
CA PHE A 25 0.64 5.87 19.96
C PHE A 25 1.63 4.72 20.03
N PHE A 26 2.83 4.94 20.57
CA PHE A 26 3.81 3.88 20.75
C PHE A 26 3.36 2.80 21.74
N LYS A 27 2.49 3.13 22.69
CA LYS A 27 1.95 2.15 23.63
C LYS A 27 0.91 1.22 23.00
N ASN A 28 0.23 1.67 21.93
CA ASN A 28 -0.81 0.89 21.27
C ASN A 28 -0.21 -0.01 20.17
N ARG A 29 -0.03 -1.30 20.50
CA ARG A 29 0.54 -2.31 19.59
C ARG A 29 -0.26 -2.45 18.29
N VAL A 30 -1.59 -2.34 18.34
CA VAL A 30 -2.44 -2.45 17.14
C VAL A 30 -2.23 -1.25 16.23
N PHE A 31 -2.16 -0.04 16.81
CA PHE A 31 -1.92 1.17 16.03
C PHE A 31 -0.52 1.16 15.39
N LEU A 32 0.52 0.78 16.14
CA LEU A 32 1.86 0.62 15.58
C LEU A 32 1.89 -0.39 14.44
N ALA A 33 1.22 -1.53 14.59
CA ALA A 33 1.13 -2.52 13.51
C ALA A 33 0.42 -1.97 12.27
N ILE A 34 -0.59 -1.08 12.43
CA ILE A 34 -1.22 -0.37 11.32
C ILE A 34 -0.23 0.60 10.67
N CYS A 35 0.53 1.38 11.45
CA CYS A 35 1.55 2.27 10.91
C CYS A 35 2.61 1.51 10.12
N PHE A 36 3.10 0.38 10.64
CA PHE A 36 4.03 -0.48 9.91
C PHE A 36 3.39 -1.13 8.69
N PHE A 37 2.11 -1.48 8.73
CA PHE A 37 1.43 -1.97 7.54
C PHE A 37 1.42 -0.90 6.44
N LEU A 38 1.15 0.36 6.80
CA LEU A 38 1.19 1.50 5.87
C LEU A 38 2.61 1.84 5.41
N PHE A 39 3.63 1.63 6.25
CA PHE A 39 5.06 1.69 5.89
C PHE A 39 5.35 0.76 4.72
N PHE A 40 5.06 -0.54 4.87
CA PHE A 40 5.33 -1.51 3.81
C PHE A 40 4.43 -1.29 2.60
N GLN A 41 3.18 -0.89 2.80
CA GLN A 41 2.30 -0.59 1.68
C GLN A 41 2.78 0.61 0.84
N SER A 42 3.26 1.67 1.49
CA SER A 42 3.82 2.82 0.78
C SER A 42 5.12 2.49 0.06
N ALA A 43 5.96 1.66 0.70
CA ALA A 43 7.19 1.15 0.11
C ALA A 43 6.89 0.33 -1.14
N PHE A 44 5.96 -0.62 -1.04
CA PHE A 44 5.53 -1.44 -2.16
C PHE A 44 5.11 -0.59 -3.36
N GLU A 45 4.20 0.35 -3.15
CA GLU A 45 3.71 1.21 -4.23
C GLU A 45 4.85 2.00 -4.90
N ALA A 46 5.80 2.49 -4.12
CA ALA A 46 6.95 3.20 -4.66
C ALA A 46 7.91 2.29 -5.42
N ILE A 47 8.21 1.11 -4.88
CA ILE A 47 9.08 0.13 -5.52
C ILE A 47 8.50 -0.27 -6.88
N MET A 48 7.19 -0.58 -6.92
CA MET A 48 6.50 -0.89 -8.17
C MET A 48 6.58 0.26 -9.18
N ASN A 49 6.36 1.50 -8.76
CA ASN A 49 6.42 2.63 -9.68
C ASN A 49 7.84 2.92 -10.21
N ASN A 50 8.86 2.75 -9.38
CA ASN A 50 10.24 3.09 -9.76
C ASN A 50 10.93 1.98 -10.57
N TRP A 51 10.72 0.72 -10.20
CA TRP A 51 11.53 -0.40 -10.71
C TRP A 51 10.82 -1.28 -11.74
N SER A 52 9.49 -1.18 -11.90
CA SER A 52 8.77 -2.01 -12.88
C SER A 52 9.24 -1.75 -14.30
N VAL A 53 9.53 -0.50 -14.67
CA VAL A 53 10.01 -0.19 -16.03
C VAL A 53 11.36 -0.84 -16.28
N SER A 54 12.32 -0.65 -15.37
CA SER A 54 13.65 -1.28 -15.45
C SER A 54 13.55 -2.80 -15.48
N TYR A 55 12.65 -3.39 -14.68
CA TYR A 55 12.40 -4.83 -14.72
C TYR A 55 11.97 -5.28 -16.12
N PHE A 56 11.02 -4.59 -16.75
CA PHE A 56 10.59 -4.96 -18.10
C PHE A 56 11.68 -4.74 -19.16
N THR A 57 12.41 -3.63 -19.12
CA THR A 57 13.43 -3.33 -20.13
C THR A 57 14.67 -4.21 -19.99
N GLU A 58 15.15 -4.46 -18.77
CA GLU A 58 16.41 -5.18 -18.55
C GLU A 58 16.21 -6.69 -18.39
N HIS A 59 15.13 -7.12 -17.74
CA HIS A 59 14.87 -8.55 -17.52
C HIS A 59 14.10 -9.19 -18.68
N LEU A 60 13.02 -8.54 -19.15
CA LEU A 60 12.19 -9.07 -20.25
C LEU A 60 12.68 -8.60 -21.63
N LYS A 61 13.68 -7.70 -21.69
CA LYS A 61 14.25 -7.15 -22.93
C LYS A 61 13.20 -6.54 -23.87
N VAL A 62 12.12 -6.00 -23.30
CA VAL A 62 11.11 -5.29 -24.07
C VAL A 62 11.52 -3.83 -24.27
N ASP A 63 10.98 -3.21 -25.32
CA ASP A 63 11.23 -1.79 -25.59
C ASP A 63 10.68 -0.89 -24.47
N GLN A 64 11.30 0.29 -24.27
CA GLN A 64 10.91 1.24 -23.23
C GLN A 64 9.45 1.66 -23.35
N LYS A 65 8.94 1.83 -24.57
CA LYS A 65 7.52 2.17 -24.80
C LYS A 65 6.59 1.09 -24.27
N GLN A 66 6.94 -0.19 -24.48
CA GLN A 66 6.16 -1.33 -23.99
C GLN A 66 6.20 -1.43 -22.47
N ALA A 67 7.36 -1.19 -21.86
CA ALA A 67 7.50 -1.16 -20.40
C ALA A 67 6.64 -0.05 -19.74
N LEU A 68 6.56 1.14 -20.36
CA LEU A 68 5.69 2.22 -19.89
C LEU A 68 4.19 1.90 -20.03
N VAL A 69 3.81 1.19 -21.10
CA VAL A 69 2.45 0.65 -21.24
C VAL A 69 2.16 -0.34 -20.11
N ALA A 70 3.10 -1.23 -19.79
CA ALA A 70 2.95 -2.17 -18.69
C ALA A 70 2.76 -1.46 -17.33
N LEU A 71 3.55 -0.42 -17.04
CA LEU A 71 3.36 0.41 -15.85
C LEU A 71 1.98 1.10 -15.82
N SER A 72 1.46 1.51 -16.98
CA SER A 72 0.12 2.10 -17.07
C SER A 72 -0.97 1.13 -16.60
N PHE A 73 -0.81 -0.18 -16.83
CA PHE A 73 -1.73 -1.20 -16.32
C PHE A 73 -1.73 -1.32 -14.79
N LEU A 74 -0.60 -1.07 -14.13
CA LEU A 74 -0.55 -0.98 -12.67
C LEU A 74 -1.43 0.19 -12.17
N VAL A 75 -1.26 1.38 -12.77
CA VAL A 75 -2.05 2.57 -12.42
C VAL A 75 -3.54 2.37 -12.74
N LEU A 76 -3.85 1.71 -13.87
CA LEU A 76 -5.23 1.33 -14.22
C LEU A 76 -5.83 0.38 -13.17
N GLY A 77 -5.07 -0.61 -12.70
CA GLY A 77 -5.49 -1.51 -11.62
C GLY A 77 -5.81 -0.76 -10.32
N ILE A 78 -4.94 0.16 -9.91
CA ILE A 78 -5.18 1.02 -8.73
C ILE A 78 -6.48 1.81 -8.90
N THR A 79 -6.64 2.44 -10.06
CA THR A 79 -7.76 3.34 -10.37
C THR A 79 -9.09 2.59 -10.40
N LEU A 80 -9.17 1.48 -11.13
CA LEU A 80 -10.38 0.67 -11.21
C LEU A 80 -10.76 0.11 -9.85
N MET A 81 -9.80 -0.44 -9.11
CA MET A 81 -10.11 -0.94 -7.76
C MET A 81 -10.49 0.16 -6.79
N ARG A 82 -10.02 1.39 -6.97
CA ARG A 82 -10.44 2.52 -6.13
C ARG A 82 -11.91 2.85 -6.35
N ILE A 83 -12.34 2.88 -7.62
CA ILE A 83 -13.75 3.08 -8.00
C ILE A 83 -14.62 1.94 -7.47
N LEU A 84 -14.19 0.68 -7.68
CA LEU A 84 -14.90 -0.49 -7.18
C LEU A 84 -15.00 -0.52 -5.66
N THR A 85 -13.92 -0.11 -4.97
CA THR A 85 -13.90 -0.07 -3.50
C THR A 85 -14.84 0.99 -2.95
N GLY A 86 -14.87 2.19 -3.56
CA GLY A 86 -15.76 3.28 -3.14
C GLY A 86 -17.23 3.05 -3.49
N GLY A 87 -17.51 2.34 -4.59
CA GLY A 87 -18.86 2.03 -5.06
C GLY A 87 -19.34 0.65 -4.61
N VAL A 88 -18.94 -0.39 -5.35
CA VAL A 88 -19.46 -1.76 -5.23
C VAL A 88 -19.11 -2.40 -3.88
N PHE A 89 -17.88 -2.22 -3.41
CA PHE A 89 -17.42 -2.86 -2.19
C PHE A 89 -17.61 -2.03 -0.93
N ARG A 90 -18.38 -0.93 -1.00
CA ARG A 90 -18.67 -0.08 0.17
C ARG A 90 -19.34 -0.86 1.32
N LYS A 91 -20.10 -1.92 1.00
CA LYS A 91 -20.78 -2.80 1.98
C LYS A 91 -19.93 -4.00 2.40
N LEU A 92 -18.78 -4.25 1.76
CA LEU A 92 -17.91 -5.35 2.15
C LEU A 92 -17.20 -5.03 3.47
N SER A 93 -17.04 -6.07 4.30
CA SER A 93 -16.29 -5.91 5.54
C SER A 93 -14.81 -5.61 5.25
N PRO A 94 -14.15 -4.78 6.09
CA PRO A 94 -12.71 -4.51 5.99
C PRO A 94 -11.84 -5.78 5.92
N LYS A 95 -12.28 -6.86 6.57
CA LYS A 95 -11.60 -8.17 6.54
C LYS A 95 -11.64 -8.84 5.17
N ASN A 96 -12.72 -8.68 4.41
CA ASN A 96 -12.83 -9.27 3.08
C ASN A 96 -12.04 -8.47 2.06
N LEU A 97 -12.06 -7.14 2.16
CA LEU A 97 -11.26 -6.25 1.33
C LEU A 97 -9.75 -6.53 1.46
N LEU A 98 -9.23 -6.64 2.70
CA LEU A 98 -7.82 -6.96 2.91
C LEU A 98 -7.45 -8.38 2.43
N ARG A 99 -8.36 -9.35 2.56
CA ARG A 99 -8.14 -10.70 1.98
C ARG A 99 -8.03 -10.64 0.46
N MET A 100 -8.91 -9.90 -0.21
CA MET A 100 -8.83 -9.70 -1.67
C MET A 100 -7.52 -9.01 -2.06
N THR A 101 -7.08 -8.00 -1.31
CA THR A 101 -5.78 -7.35 -1.49
C THR A 101 -4.65 -8.39 -1.51
N PHE A 102 -4.53 -9.23 -0.48
CA PHE A 102 -3.43 -10.21 -0.43
C PHE A 102 -3.51 -11.26 -1.54
N VAL A 103 -4.72 -11.67 -1.94
CA VAL A 103 -4.90 -12.58 -3.08
C VAL A 103 -4.40 -11.92 -4.36
N PHE A 104 -4.80 -10.69 -4.65
CA PHE A 104 -4.36 -9.98 -5.85
C PHE A 104 -2.86 -9.71 -5.85
N LEU A 105 -2.28 -9.29 -4.71
CA LEU A 105 -0.83 -9.10 -4.59
C LEU A 105 -0.07 -10.40 -4.82
N SER A 106 -0.51 -11.51 -4.21
CA SER A 106 0.16 -12.80 -4.31
C SER A 106 0.07 -13.37 -5.72
N VAL A 107 -1.12 -13.36 -6.32
CA VAL A 107 -1.32 -13.84 -7.70
C VAL A 107 -0.52 -12.97 -8.68
N GLY A 108 -0.54 -11.64 -8.51
CA GLY A 108 0.23 -10.74 -9.35
C GLY A 108 1.74 -10.95 -9.23
N ALA A 109 2.26 -11.18 -8.01
CA ALA A 109 3.67 -11.52 -7.81
C ALA A 109 4.05 -12.87 -8.46
N VAL A 110 3.17 -13.87 -8.39
CA VAL A 110 3.37 -15.16 -9.09
C VAL A 110 3.37 -14.96 -10.60
N CYS A 111 2.50 -14.11 -11.16
CA CYS A 111 2.54 -13.76 -12.57
C CYS A 111 3.91 -13.18 -12.97
N LEU A 112 4.44 -12.23 -12.20
CA LEU A 112 5.75 -11.60 -12.45
C LEU A 112 6.93 -12.57 -12.43
N LEU A 113 6.83 -13.70 -11.73
CA LEU A 113 7.86 -14.73 -11.67
C LEU A 113 7.96 -15.59 -12.93
N VAL A 114 6.94 -15.57 -13.81
CA VAL A 114 6.90 -16.44 -15.00
C VAL A 114 7.80 -15.88 -16.11
N GLN A 115 8.73 -16.71 -16.60
CA GLN A 115 9.79 -16.32 -17.56
C GLN A 115 9.62 -17.01 -18.94
N GLN A 116 8.39 -17.07 -19.45
CA GLN A 116 8.08 -17.72 -20.74
C GLN A 116 7.95 -16.68 -21.88
N PRO A 117 7.97 -17.08 -23.17
CA PRO A 117 7.81 -16.14 -24.29
C PRO A 117 6.50 -15.33 -24.27
N TRP A 118 5.43 -15.88 -23.70
CA TRP A 118 4.16 -15.17 -23.43
C TRP A 118 4.16 -14.35 -22.13
N ALA A 119 5.30 -14.25 -21.43
CA ALA A 119 5.40 -13.60 -20.12
C ALA A 119 5.04 -12.12 -20.16
N TYR A 120 5.20 -11.42 -21.29
CA TYR A 120 4.88 -10.00 -21.36
C TYR A 120 3.41 -9.72 -20.99
N TYR A 121 2.45 -10.41 -21.62
CA TYR A 121 1.02 -10.21 -21.33
C TYR A 121 0.65 -10.69 -19.92
N LEU A 122 1.26 -11.78 -19.46
CA LEU A 122 1.04 -12.30 -18.11
C LEU A 122 1.59 -11.35 -17.04
N ASN A 123 2.75 -10.73 -17.29
CA ASN A 123 3.38 -9.78 -16.38
C ASN A 123 2.62 -8.44 -16.35
N ILE A 124 2.06 -8.00 -17.48
CA ILE A 124 1.12 -6.85 -17.51
C ILE A 124 -0.11 -7.15 -16.66
N PHE A 125 -0.69 -8.33 -16.81
CA PHE A 125 -1.81 -8.74 -15.99
C PHE A 125 -1.41 -8.83 -14.50
N GLY A 126 -0.21 -9.31 -14.20
CA GLY A 126 0.38 -9.30 -12.86
C GLY A 126 0.50 -7.89 -12.28
N LEU A 127 0.99 -6.91 -13.05
CA LEU A 127 1.04 -5.50 -12.67
C LEU A 127 -0.35 -4.92 -12.39
N PHE A 128 -1.32 -5.24 -13.23
CA PHE A 128 -2.71 -4.85 -13.02
C PHE A 128 -3.25 -5.40 -11.71
N LEU A 129 -3.04 -6.69 -11.43
CA LEU A 129 -3.45 -7.33 -10.17
C LEU A 129 -2.74 -6.72 -8.96
N ILE A 130 -1.44 -6.44 -9.05
CA ILE A 130 -0.71 -5.79 -7.96
C ILE A 130 -1.29 -4.40 -7.69
N GLY A 131 -1.50 -3.59 -8.73
CA GLY A 131 -2.13 -2.28 -8.59
C GLY A 131 -3.53 -2.37 -7.97
N ALA A 132 -4.33 -3.33 -8.42
CA ALA A 132 -5.64 -3.63 -7.86
C ALA A 132 -5.56 -4.01 -6.36
N GLY A 133 -4.56 -4.81 -5.97
CA GLY A 133 -4.31 -5.22 -4.59
C GLY A 133 -3.88 -4.07 -3.68
N LEU A 134 -3.04 -3.15 -4.16
CA LEU A 134 -2.55 -2.01 -3.40
C LEU A 134 -3.64 -0.95 -3.09
N SER A 135 -4.71 -0.90 -3.88
CA SER A 135 -5.73 0.16 -3.78
C SER A 135 -6.49 0.19 -2.42
N PRO A 136 -7.00 -0.93 -1.86
CA PRO A 136 -7.83 -0.90 -0.67
C PRO A 136 -7.07 -0.75 0.66
N GLY A 137 -5.78 -1.13 0.72
CA GLY A 137 -5.08 -1.26 2.01
C GLY A 137 -4.97 0.06 2.79
N PHE A 138 -4.56 1.16 2.12
CA PHE A 138 -4.48 2.50 2.70
C PHE A 138 -5.81 2.99 3.29
N PRO A 139 -6.90 3.09 2.50
CA PRO A 139 -8.17 3.61 3.02
C PRO A 139 -8.77 2.71 4.11
N VAL A 140 -8.59 1.38 4.03
CA VAL A 140 -9.08 0.46 5.06
C VAL A 140 -8.33 0.67 6.38
N MET A 141 -6.99 0.75 6.34
CA MET A 141 -6.19 0.93 7.54
C MET A 141 -6.38 2.31 8.18
N LEU A 142 -6.46 3.37 7.38
CA LEU A 142 -6.79 4.71 7.87
C LEU A 142 -8.22 4.77 8.44
N GLY A 143 -9.18 4.09 7.83
CA GLY A 143 -10.53 3.97 8.38
C GLY A 143 -10.56 3.25 9.74
N ILE A 144 -9.71 2.24 9.93
CA ILE A 144 -9.53 1.61 11.25
C ILE A 144 -8.93 2.59 12.26
N THR A 145 -7.89 3.31 11.88
CA THR A 145 -7.25 4.33 12.74
C THR A 145 -8.24 5.43 13.15
N GLY A 146 -9.04 5.94 12.22
CA GLY A 146 -10.02 6.98 12.52
C GLY A 146 -11.11 6.52 13.49
N ASN A 147 -11.47 5.23 13.44
CA ASN A 147 -12.38 4.63 14.42
C ASN A 147 -11.74 4.42 15.80
N MET A 148 -10.43 4.15 15.85
CA MET A 148 -9.68 3.99 17.11
C MET A 148 -9.43 5.33 17.81
N TYR A 149 -9.24 6.40 17.04
CA TYR A 149 -8.83 7.71 17.52
C TYR A 149 -9.77 8.81 17.00
N LYS A 150 -11.07 8.73 17.33
CA LYS A 150 -12.08 9.66 16.79
C LYS A 150 -11.79 11.12 17.12
N GLU A 151 -11.42 11.39 18.37
CA GLU A 151 -11.17 12.74 18.88
C GLU A 151 -9.84 13.32 18.38
N ILE A 152 -8.85 12.46 18.09
CA ILE A 152 -7.48 12.84 17.71
C ILE A 152 -7.04 12.29 16.34
N SER A 153 -8.02 12.15 15.43
CA SER A 153 -7.83 11.44 14.15
C SER A 153 -6.83 12.14 13.24
N GLY A 154 -6.79 13.48 13.25
CA GLY A 154 -5.84 14.27 12.45
C GLY A 154 -4.38 13.98 12.84
N THR A 155 -4.08 14.02 14.14
CA THR A 155 -2.75 13.70 14.65
C THR A 155 -2.37 12.24 14.40
N ALA A 156 -3.30 11.30 14.60
CA ALA A 156 -3.04 9.87 14.34
C ALA A 156 -2.79 9.58 12.85
N PHE A 157 -3.53 10.22 11.94
CA PHE A 157 -3.28 10.10 10.49
C PHE A 157 -1.94 10.70 10.09
N SER A 158 -1.61 11.88 10.63
CA SER A 158 -0.32 12.53 10.35
C SER A 158 0.86 11.67 10.78
N PHE A 159 0.77 11.06 11.97
CA PHE A 159 1.77 10.13 12.47
C PHE A 159 1.87 8.87 11.60
N ALA A 160 0.74 8.28 11.21
CA ALA A 160 0.72 7.11 10.33
C ALA A 160 1.32 7.42 8.95
N MET A 161 1.02 8.59 8.38
CA MET A 161 1.59 9.05 7.11
C MET A 161 3.09 9.33 7.19
N LEU A 162 3.57 9.92 8.29
CA LEU A 162 5.01 10.10 8.54
C LEU A 162 5.74 8.76 8.47
N ILE A 163 5.22 7.74 9.17
CA ILE A 163 5.80 6.39 9.15
C ILE A 163 5.69 5.78 7.74
N ALA A 164 4.54 5.92 7.07
CA ALA A 164 4.33 5.41 5.72
C ALA A 164 5.36 5.95 4.72
N LEU A 165 5.52 7.27 4.67
CA LEU A 165 6.45 7.94 3.76
C LEU A 165 7.92 7.64 4.09
N SER A 166 8.25 7.49 5.37
CA SER A 166 9.59 7.06 5.78
C SER A 166 9.90 5.66 5.23
N GLY A 167 8.93 4.76 5.23
CA GLY A 167 9.09 3.42 4.66
C GLY A 167 9.31 3.40 3.16
N ASN A 168 8.56 4.22 2.43
CA ASN A 168 8.81 4.46 1.02
C ASN A 168 10.27 4.81 0.75
N MET A 169 10.79 5.84 1.43
CA MET A 169 12.17 6.27 1.21
C MET A 169 13.21 5.19 1.56
N ILE A 170 13.06 4.54 2.72
CA ILE A 170 14.02 3.56 3.22
C ILE A 170 14.06 2.31 2.34
N ILE A 171 12.91 1.69 2.07
CA ILE A 171 12.89 0.43 1.34
C ILE A 171 13.18 0.66 -0.15
N ASN A 172 12.73 1.78 -0.74
CA ASN A 172 13.08 2.09 -2.12
C ASN A 172 14.60 2.31 -2.29
N TYR A 173 15.25 2.97 -1.31
CA TYR A 173 16.71 3.09 -1.29
C TYR A 173 17.41 1.72 -1.17
N ILE A 174 16.96 0.87 -0.25
CA ILE A 174 17.49 -0.50 -0.10
C ILE A 174 17.31 -1.29 -1.39
N THR A 175 16.16 -1.17 -2.04
CA THR A 175 15.89 -1.82 -3.33
C THR A 175 16.87 -1.35 -4.40
N GLY A 176 17.17 -0.04 -4.44
CA GLY A 176 18.19 0.48 -5.37
C GLY A 176 19.58 -0.09 -5.15
N VAL A 177 20.01 -0.22 -3.90
CA VAL A 177 21.28 -0.90 -3.58
C VAL A 177 21.24 -2.37 -4.04
N LEU A 178 20.15 -3.08 -3.78
CA LEU A 178 20.00 -4.48 -4.19
C LEU A 178 19.98 -4.66 -5.72
N VAL A 179 19.35 -3.73 -6.45
CA VAL A 179 19.32 -3.76 -7.91
C VAL A 179 20.70 -3.48 -8.49
N ASN A 180 21.47 -2.56 -7.90
CA ASN A 180 22.83 -2.28 -8.35
C ASN A 180 23.78 -3.47 -8.12
N GLU A 181 23.69 -4.14 -6.98
CA GLU A 181 24.60 -5.24 -6.60
C GLU A 181 24.19 -6.60 -7.21
N TYR A 182 22.88 -6.92 -7.22
CA TYR A 182 22.36 -8.24 -7.61
C TYR A 182 21.53 -8.21 -8.90
N GLY A 183 21.40 -7.04 -9.54
CA GLY A 183 20.62 -6.83 -10.75
C GLY A 183 19.12 -6.65 -10.50
N VAL A 184 18.40 -6.24 -11.55
CA VAL A 184 16.98 -5.87 -11.48
C VAL A 184 16.03 -7.01 -11.05
N ARG A 185 16.49 -8.26 -11.05
CA ARG A 185 15.71 -9.41 -10.57
C ARG A 185 15.43 -9.32 -9.06
N SER A 186 16.30 -8.66 -8.31
CA SER A 186 16.18 -8.49 -6.85
C SER A 186 14.85 -7.84 -6.44
N PHE A 187 14.33 -6.96 -7.28
CA PHE A 187 13.01 -6.31 -7.15
C PHE A 187 11.88 -7.27 -6.81
N ILE A 188 11.78 -8.43 -7.49
CA ILE A 188 10.68 -9.38 -7.25
C ILE A 188 10.80 -10.00 -5.87
N TYR A 189 12.02 -10.30 -5.41
CA TYR A 189 12.22 -10.86 -4.08
C TYR A 189 11.86 -9.87 -2.99
N VAL A 190 12.13 -8.57 -3.19
CA VAL A 190 11.70 -7.50 -2.28
C VAL A 190 10.17 -7.45 -2.20
N ILE A 191 9.48 -7.48 -3.35
CA ILE A 191 8.01 -7.50 -3.40
C ILE A 191 7.43 -8.69 -2.62
N ILE A 192 7.96 -9.90 -2.85
CA ILE A 192 7.48 -11.10 -2.16
C ILE A 192 7.70 -10.98 -0.65
N ALA A 193 8.86 -10.47 -0.23
CA ALA A 193 9.14 -10.22 1.19
C ALA A 193 8.14 -9.23 1.79
N GLU A 194 7.82 -8.13 1.10
CA GLU A 194 6.82 -7.16 1.56
C GLU A 194 5.42 -7.77 1.67
N ILE A 195 4.98 -8.60 0.71
CA ILE A 195 3.70 -9.32 0.79
C ILE A 195 3.64 -10.16 2.07
N ILE A 196 4.69 -10.94 2.34
CA ILE A 196 4.75 -11.83 3.51
C ILE A 196 4.69 -11.01 4.81
N ILE A 197 5.43 -9.89 4.88
CA ILE A 197 5.43 -9.01 6.04
C ILE A 197 4.06 -8.37 6.24
N MET A 198 3.44 -7.85 5.17
CA MET A 198 2.11 -7.25 5.24
C MET A 198 1.03 -8.25 5.68
N ILE A 199 1.08 -9.50 5.19
CA ILE A 199 0.19 -10.58 5.65
C ILE A 199 0.41 -10.85 7.14
N SER A 200 1.67 -10.93 7.57
CA SER A 200 2.04 -11.19 8.97
C SER A 200 1.53 -10.09 9.90
N LEU A 201 1.71 -8.82 9.52
CA LEU A 201 1.19 -7.66 10.25
C LEU A 201 -0.34 -7.67 10.32
N TYR A 202 -1.02 -8.01 9.22
CA TYR A 202 -2.47 -8.14 9.23
C TYR A 202 -2.96 -9.25 10.18
N MET A 203 -2.29 -10.40 10.18
CA MET A 203 -2.60 -11.50 11.09
C MET A 203 -2.39 -11.11 12.55
N PHE A 204 -1.33 -10.36 12.83
CA PHE A 204 -1.06 -9.79 14.15
C PHE A 204 -2.17 -8.81 14.59
N ILE A 205 -2.54 -7.85 13.74
CA ILE A 205 -3.64 -6.90 14.00
C ILE A 205 -4.95 -7.64 14.29
N LYS A 206 -5.25 -8.69 13.51
CA LYS A 206 -6.46 -9.50 13.68
C LYS A 206 -6.45 -10.26 15.01
N LYS A 207 -5.31 -10.82 15.41
CA LYS A 207 -5.16 -11.56 16.67
C LYS A 207 -5.37 -10.65 17.88
N GLU A 208 -4.67 -9.52 17.93
CA GLU A 208 -4.78 -8.56 19.04
C GLU A 208 -6.19 -7.99 19.18
N LYS A 209 -6.87 -7.68 18.07
CA LYS A 209 -8.28 -7.22 18.13
C LYS A 209 -9.24 -8.26 18.68
N LYS A 210 -8.96 -9.56 18.52
CA LYS A 210 -9.78 -10.64 19.08
C LYS A 210 -9.53 -10.82 20.58
N THR A 211 -8.31 -10.54 21.05
CA THR A 211 -7.96 -10.60 22.47
C THR A 211 -8.57 -9.44 23.28
N LEU A 212 -8.84 -8.30 22.61
CA LEU A 212 -9.36 -7.08 23.22
C LEU A 212 -10.91 -6.96 23.16
N SER A 213 -11.60 -7.92 22.54
CA SER A 213 -13.07 -7.97 22.39
C SER A 213 -13.67 -9.09 23.23
#